data_AF-A0A166A807-F1
#
_entry.id   AF-A0A166A807-F1
#
_cell.length_a   1.000
_cell.length_b   1.000
_cell.length_c   1.000
_cell.angle_alpha   90.00
_cell.angle_beta   90.00
_cell.angle_gamma   90.00
#
_symmetry.space_group_name_H-M   'P 1'
#
loop_
_entity.id
_entity.type
_entity.pdbx_description
1 polymer ?
#
loop_
_entity_poly.entity_id
_entity_poly.type
_entity_poly.pdbx_seq_one_letter_code
_entity_poly.pdbx_strand_id
1 'polypeptide(L)'
;MKRTTASILGLGALALVASPAFADDHDESKAVQTKVEFTELSLVDGSPDDGTCKTRYESGYTATDKGKNDAGQTKAVTDKGHDILITETDGTEGEGIYALTNSFEIVFPDSEQKDPVELQMFAAGLLGESPVVGVFSDGTCRGRITIHSK
;
A
#
# COMPACT_ATOMS: atom_id res chain seq x y z
N MET A 1 35.58 23.53 -28.10
CA MET A 1 35.09 22.26 -27.51
C MET A 1 33.66 22.48 -27.04
N LYS A 2 32.68 21.90 -27.74
CA LYS A 2 31.25 22.01 -27.41
C LYS A 2 30.91 20.97 -26.35
N ARG A 3 30.33 21.40 -25.22
CA ARG A 3 29.79 20.50 -24.19
C ARG A 3 28.37 20.11 -24.61
N THR A 4 28.19 18.84 -24.97
CA THR A 4 26.89 18.27 -25.30
C THR A 4 26.22 17.83 -24.02
N THR A 5 25.11 18.48 -23.67
CA THR A 5 24.21 18.08 -22.58
C THR A 5 23.48 16.81 -23.00
N ALA A 6 23.64 15.72 -22.27
CA ALA A 6 22.85 14.51 -22.46
C ALA A 6 21.57 14.64 -21.64
N SER A 7 20.46 14.92 -22.34
CA SER A 7 19.11 14.79 -21.80
C SER A 7 18.83 13.31 -21.54
N ILE A 8 18.62 12.92 -20.28
CA ILE A 8 18.09 11.60 -19.95
C ILE A 8 16.60 11.64 -20.26
N LEU A 9 16.24 11.22 -21.48
CA LEU A 9 14.90 10.78 -21.82
C LEU A 9 14.66 9.46 -21.08
N GLY A 10 13.97 9.51 -19.94
CA GLY A 10 13.43 8.33 -19.29
C GLY A 10 12.35 7.71 -20.19
N LEU A 11 12.76 6.80 -21.08
CA LEU A 11 11.86 5.83 -21.69
C LEU A 11 11.68 4.67 -20.70
N GLY A 12 10.49 4.62 -20.12
CA GLY A 12 10.01 3.49 -19.32
C GLY A 12 8.50 3.54 -19.32
N ALA A 13 7.90 3.30 -20.48
CA ALA A 13 6.46 3.17 -20.62
C ALA A 13 5.98 2.04 -19.70
N LEU A 14 5.04 2.35 -18.80
CA LEU A 14 4.23 1.33 -18.13
C LEU A 14 3.54 0.51 -19.23
N ALA A 15 4.03 -0.71 -19.46
CA ALA A 15 3.35 -1.69 -20.27
C ALA A 15 2.17 -2.22 -19.45
N LEU A 16 0.97 -1.76 -19.81
CA LEU A 16 -0.29 -2.39 -19.41
C LEU A 16 -0.26 -3.85 -19.87
N VAL A 17 -0.11 -4.79 -18.95
CA VAL A 17 -0.37 -6.22 -19.19
C VAL A 17 -1.89 -6.41 -19.34
N ALA A 18 -2.38 -6.17 -20.55
CA ALA A 18 -3.68 -6.67 -20.98
C ALA A 18 -3.56 -8.18 -21.25
N SER A 19 -4.05 -9.01 -20.33
CA SER A 19 -4.25 -10.45 -20.59
C SER A 19 -5.47 -10.62 -21.51
N PRO A 20 -5.45 -11.52 -22.52
CA PRO A 20 -6.56 -11.65 -23.45
C PRO A 20 -7.68 -12.54 -22.90
N ALA A 21 -8.85 -11.90 -22.74
CA ALA A 21 -10.23 -12.37 -22.98
C ALA A 21 -10.66 -13.79 -22.57
N PHE A 22 -11.55 -13.84 -21.57
CA PHE A 22 -12.85 -14.50 -21.75
C PHE A 22 -13.95 -13.46 -21.56
N ALA A 23 -14.97 -13.57 -22.41
CA ALA A 23 -16.11 -12.69 -22.48
C ALA A 23 -16.98 -12.74 -21.21
N ASP A 24 -17.78 -11.67 -21.08
CA ASP A 24 -18.91 -11.43 -20.20
C ASP A 24 -18.63 -10.63 -18.91
N ASP A 25 -19.21 -9.43 -18.91
CA ASP A 25 -19.29 -8.39 -17.88
C ASP A 25 -17.97 -7.79 -17.37
N HIS A 26 -17.46 -6.78 -18.11
CA HIS A 26 -16.76 -5.66 -17.50
C HIS A 26 -17.74 -4.92 -16.58
N ASP A 27 -17.87 -5.45 -15.37
CA ASP A 27 -18.35 -4.68 -14.25
C ASP A 27 -17.21 -3.77 -13.81
N GLU A 28 -17.01 -2.66 -14.53
CA GLU A 28 -16.16 -1.54 -14.08
C GLU A 28 -16.66 -0.93 -12.74
N SER A 29 -17.71 -1.49 -12.13
CA SER A 29 -18.27 -1.08 -10.84
C SER A 29 -17.75 -1.86 -9.63
N LYS A 30 -16.96 -2.94 -9.80
CA LYS A 30 -16.35 -3.63 -8.65
C LYS A 30 -15.04 -2.94 -8.25
N ALA A 31 -15.16 -2.03 -7.30
CA ALA A 31 -14.01 -1.43 -6.65
C ALA A 31 -13.05 -2.53 -6.16
N VAL A 32 -11.77 -2.43 -6.53
CA VAL A 32 -10.73 -3.36 -6.10
C VAL A 32 -10.66 -3.29 -4.57
N GLN A 33 -10.92 -4.43 -3.93
CA GLN A 33 -10.87 -4.57 -2.48
C GLN A 33 -9.61 -5.30 -2.07
N THR A 34 -8.83 -4.64 -1.22
CA THR A 34 -7.57 -5.19 -0.71
C THR A 34 -7.73 -5.47 0.77
N LYS A 35 -7.63 -6.73 1.18
CA LYS A 35 -7.62 -7.10 2.60
C LYS A 35 -6.19 -6.98 3.13
N VAL A 36 -6.04 -6.28 4.25
CA VAL A 36 -4.78 -6.05 4.94
C VAL A 36 -4.88 -6.61 6.35
N GLU A 37 -3.88 -7.40 6.73
CA GLU A 37 -3.76 -8.01 8.05
C GLU A 37 -2.44 -7.59 8.69
N PHE A 38 -2.47 -7.33 10.00
CA PHE A 38 -1.29 -6.98 10.79
C PHE A 38 -1.07 -8.02 11.89
N THR A 39 0.18 -8.45 12.03
CA THR A 39 0.58 -9.43 13.04
C THR A 39 1.93 -9.04 13.64
N GLU A 40 2.32 -9.70 14.74
CA GLU A 40 3.60 -9.43 15.44
C GLU A 40 3.78 -7.94 15.82
N LEU A 41 2.69 -7.32 16.28
CA LEU A 41 2.67 -5.92 16.69
C LEU A 41 3.57 -5.68 17.91
N SER A 42 4.41 -4.65 17.82
CA SER A 42 5.25 -4.15 18.91
C SER A 42 5.49 -2.67 18.77
N LEU A 43 5.99 -2.02 19.83
CA LEU A 43 6.50 -0.66 19.73
C LEU A 43 7.76 -0.64 18.85
N VAL A 44 8.04 0.51 18.24
CA VAL A 44 9.13 0.66 17.28
C VAL A 44 10.51 0.40 17.89
N ASP A 45 10.66 0.67 19.19
CA ASP A 45 11.88 0.39 19.98
C ASP A 45 12.06 -1.11 20.30
N GLY A 46 11.09 -1.94 19.93
CA GLY A 46 11.07 -3.37 20.12
C GLY A 46 10.53 -3.84 21.46
N SER A 47 10.06 -2.92 22.31
CA SER A 47 9.33 -3.29 23.52
C SER A 47 7.94 -3.87 23.17
N PRO A 48 7.36 -4.73 24.04
CA PRO A 48 6.02 -5.25 23.85
C PRO A 48 5.00 -4.13 23.69
N ASP A 49 3.97 -4.38 22.87
CA ASP A 49 2.86 -3.45 22.72
C ASP A 49 2.17 -3.16 24.08
N ASP A 50 1.99 -1.88 24.39
CA ASP A 50 1.28 -1.41 25.58
C ASP A 50 -0.25 -1.30 25.36
N GLY A 51 -0.71 -1.70 24.17
CA GLY A 51 -2.10 -1.65 23.71
C GLY A 51 -2.30 -0.61 22.61
N THR A 52 -1.35 0.29 22.39
CA THR A 52 -1.39 1.30 21.34
C THR A 52 -1.48 0.67 19.94
N CYS A 53 -0.60 -0.28 19.64
CA CYS A 53 -0.51 -0.87 18.30
C CYS A 53 -1.69 -1.79 18.01
N LYS A 54 -2.09 -2.60 19.00
CA LYS A 54 -3.27 -3.46 18.95
C LYS A 54 -4.53 -2.66 18.65
N THR A 55 -4.73 -1.52 19.33
CA THR A 55 -5.88 -0.64 19.10
C THR A 55 -5.94 -0.13 17.67
N ARG A 56 -4.79 0.21 17.07
CA ARG A 56 -4.72 0.71 15.69
C ARG A 56 -4.87 -0.38 14.63
N TYR A 57 -4.23 -1.53 14.82
CA TYR A 57 -3.93 -2.46 13.71
C TYR A 57 -4.46 -3.89 13.89
N GLU A 58 -4.76 -4.37 15.10
CA GLU A 58 -4.96 -5.82 15.36
C GLU A 58 -6.03 -6.46 14.48
N SER A 59 -7.10 -5.72 14.20
CA SER A 59 -8.25 -6.26 13.49
C SER A 59 -8.11 -6.15 11.96
N GLY A 60 -6.96 -5.73 11.43
CA GLY A 60 -6.74 -5.55 9.98
C GLY A 60 -7.66 -4.50 9.36
N TYR A 61 -7.83 -4.50 8.05
CA TYR A 61 -8.92 -3.79 7.36
C TYR A 61 -9.05 -4.25 5.92
N THR A 62 -10.19 -3.96 5.31
CA THR A 62 -10.37 -4.06 3.85
C THR A 62 -10.41 -2.66 3.27
N ALA A 63 -9.39 -2.31 2.47
CA ALA A 63 -9.29 -1.04 1.78
C ALA A 63 -9.99 -1.11 0.42
N THR A 64 -10.78 -0.09 0.10
CA THR A 64 -11.45 0.09 -1.19
C THR A 64 -10.90 1.34 -1.87
N ASP A 65 -10.37 1.18 -3.09
CA ASP A 65 -9.86 2.29 -3.91
C ASP A 65 -10.97 3.31 -4.21
N LYS A 66 -10.63 4.61 -4.09
CA LYS A 66 -11.51 5.76 -4.37
C LYS A 66 -11.01 6.62 -5.53
N GLY A 67 -10.03 6.14 -6.29
CA GLY A 67 -9.35 6.84 -7.36
C GLY A 67 -8.26 7.78 -6.87
N LYS A 68 -7.82 8.67 -7.76
CA LYS A 68 -6.74 9.63 -7.49
C LYS A 68 -7.29 11.00 -7.09
N ASN A 69 -6.57 11.71 -6.23
CA ASN A 69 -6.84 13.12 -5.95
C ASN A 69 -6.27 14.04 -7.06
N ASP A 70 -6.49 15.35 -6.94
CA ASP A 70 -6.01 16.36 -7.91
C ASP A 70 -4.47 16.42 -8.00
N ALA A 71 -3.76 15.92 -6.98
CA ALA A 71 -2.30 15.79 -6.95
C ALA A 71 -1.82 14.44 -7.53
N GLY A 72 -2.72 13.58 -8.01
CA GLY A 72 -2.41 12.28 -8.61
C GLY A 72 -2.16 11.15 -7.60
N GLN A 73 -2.36 11.38 -6.30
CA GLN A 73 -2.18 10.39 -5.23
C GLN A 73 -3.42 9.51 -5.10
N THR A 74 -3.22 8.21 -4.89
CA THR A 74 -4.32 7.25 -4.72
C THR A 74 -4.96 7.41 -3.35
N LYS A 75 -6.29 7.43 -3.33
CA LYS A 75 -7.12 7.44 -2.13
C LYS A 75 -7.78 6.09 -1.93
N ALA A 76 -7.86 5.63 -0.69
CA ALA A 76 -8.66 4.48 -0.33
C ALA A 76 -9.42 4.75 0.97
N VAL A 77 -10.53 4.04 1.15
CA VAL A 77 -11.29 4.06 2.41
C VAL A 77 -11.39 2.62 2.90
N THR A 78 -11.25 2.42 4.20
CA THR A 78 -11.39 1.10 4.80
C THR A 78 -12.82 0.81 5.24
N ASP A 79 -13.14 -0.47 5.40
CA ASP A 79 -14.37 -0.95 6.05
C ASP A 79 -14.54 -0.44 7.50
N LYS A 80 -13.48 0.11 8.09
CA LYS A 80 -13.47 0.74 9.42
C LYS A 80 -13.57 2.26 9.38
N GLY A 81 -13.77 2.84 8.20
CA GLY A 81 -13.88 4.28 8.02
C GLY A 81 -12.55 5.04 8.12
N HIS A 82 -11.40 4.36 8.09
CA HIS A 82 -10.11 5.02 7.91
C HIS A 82 -9.99 5.58 6.50
N ASP A 83 -9.55 6.83 6.39
CA ASP A 83 -9.10 7.42 5.13
C ASP A 83 -7.62 7.10 4.94
N ILE A 84 -7.26 6.58 3.77
CA ILE A 84 -5.88 6.24 3.38
C ILE A 84 -5.50 7.09 2.17
N LEU A 85 -4.36 7.77 2.28
CA LEU A 85 -3.73 8.46 1.16
C LEU A 85 -2.37 7.82 0.87
N ILE A 86 -2.24 7.20 -0.29
CA ILE A 86 -0.95 6.63 -0.73
C ILE A 86 -0.09 7.77 -1.28
N THR A 87 0.97 8.11 -0.56
CA THR A 87 1.83 9.25 -0.87
C THR A 87 2.98 8.87 -1.79
N GLU A 88 3.50 7.66 -1.64
CA GLU A 88 4.60 7.14 -2.46
C GLU A 88 4.46 5.62 -2.65
N THR A 89 4.72 5.17 -3.86
CA THR A 89 4.82 3.75 -4.22
C THR A 89 6.06 3.59 -5.08
N ASP A 90 7.00 2.78 -4.60
CA ASP A 90 8.14 2.31 -5.37
C ASP A 90 8.11 0.78 -5.44
N GLY A 91 8.59 0.22 -6.54
CA GLY A 91 8.56 -1.21 -6.73
C GLY A 91 9.51 -1.70 -7.80
N THR A 92 9.98 -2.93 -7.63
CA THR A 92 10.80 -3.63 -8.61
C THR A 92 10.17 -4.98 -8.91
N GLU A 93 10.08 -5.29 -10.19
CA GLU A 93 9.60 -6.58 -10.70
C GLU A 93 10.73 -7.28 -11.45
N GLY A 94 10.89 -8.58 -11.22
CA GLY A 94 11.92 -9.37 -11.90
C GLY A 94 11.86 -10.84 -11.52
N GLU A 95 12.19 -11.70 -12.47
CA GLU A 95 12.34 -13.16 -12.25
C GLU A 95 11.11 -13.83 -11.60
N GLY A 96 9.90 -13.30 -11.85
CA GLY A 96 8.65 -13.83 -11.28
C GLY A 96 8.31 -13.29 -9.88
N ILE A 97 9.12 -12.39 -9.34
CA ILE A 97 8.96 -11.78 -8.02
C ILE A 97 8.69 -10.28 -8.19
N TYR A 98 7.95 -9.70 -7.25
CA TYR A 98 7.90 -8.26 -7.07
C TYR A 98 8.18 -7.89 -5.62
N ALA A 99 8.82 -6.74 -5.43
CA ALA A 99 9.02 -6.10 -4.15
C ALA A 99 8.51 -4.66 -4.25
N LEU A 100 7.85 -4.18 -3.21
CA LEU A 100 7.28 -2.84 -3.16
C LEU A 100 7.57 -2.17 -1.82
N THR A 101 7.78 -0.87 -1.91
CA THR A 101 7.82 0.05 -0.78
C THR A 101 6.66 1.03 -0.93
N ASN A 102 5.87 1.19 0.11
CA ASN A 102 4.79 2.17 0.13
C ASN A 102 4.92 3.08 1.35
N SER A 103 4.71 4.37 1.12
CA SER A 103 4.41 5.35 2.15
C SER A 103 2.96 5.77 2.00
N PHE A 104 2.21 5.75 3.10
CA PHE A 104 0.83 6.20 3.10
C PHE A 104 0.44 6.81 4.43
N GLU A 105 -0.49 7.75 4.38
CA GLU A 105 -1.08 8.37 5.55
C GLU A 105 -2.42 7.71 5.88
N ILE A 106 -2.63 7.36 7.15
CA ILE A 106 -3.90 6.85 7.66
C ILE A 106 -4.50 7.85 8.65
N VAL A 107 -5.75 8.23 8.45
CA VAL A 107 -6.53 8.96 9.45
C VAL A 107 -7.45 7.98 10.17
N PHE A 108 -7.18 7.74 11.44
CA PHE A 108 -8.01 6.88 12.29
C PHE A 108 -9.21 7.68 12.85
N PRO A 109 -10.46 7.20 12.70
CA PRO A 109 -11.65 7.94 13.09
C PRO A 109 -11.78 8.11 14.61
N ASP A 110 -11.22 7.17 15.38
CA ASP A 110 -11.29 7.14 16.84
C ASP A 110 -10.15 7.91 17.53
N SER A 111 -9.23 8.53 16.77
CA SER A 111 -8.19 9.37 17.37
C SER A 111 -8.74 10.76 17.68
N GLU A 112 -8.50 11.25 18.90
CA GLU A 112 -9.03 12.55 19.35
C GLU A 112 -8.57 13.72 18.47
N GLN A 113 -7.37 13.61 17.90
CA GLN A 113 -6.72 14.67 17.12
C GLN A 113 -6.89 14.48 15.61
N LYS A 114 -7.34 13.30 15.13
CA LYS A 114 -7.45 12.94 13.71
C LYS A 114 -6.20 13.23 12.87
N ASP A 115 -5.04 13.30 13.53
CA ASP A 115 -3.78 13.56 12.84
C ASP A 115 -3.45 12.37 11.93
N PRO A 116 -3.02 12.62 10.68
CA PRO A 116 -2.56 11.57 9.79
C PRO A 116 -1.36 10.85 10.39
N VAL A 117 -1.41 9.52 10.39
CA VAL A 117 -0.31 8.66 10.78
C VAL A 117 0.41 8.20 9.52
N GLU A 118 1.66 8.61 9.35
CA GLU A 118 2.50 8.14 8.25
C GLU A 118 2.94 6.71 8.52
N LEU A 119 2.67 5.81 7.58
CA LEU A 119 3.03 4.40 7.64
C LEU A 119 3.93 4.07 6.45
N GLN A 120 5.08 3.47 6.75
CA GLN A 120 6.02 2.94 5.77
C GLN A 120 5.97 1.42 5.76
N MET A 121 5.85 0.85 4.58
CA MET A 121 5.77 -0.60 4.36
C MET A 121 6.83 -1.06 3.36
N PHE A 122 7.40 -2.22 3.63
CA PHE A 122 8.20 -3.00 2.68
C PHE A 122 7.58 -4.39 2.54
N ALA A 123 7.18 -4.78 1.34
CA ALA A 123 6.54 -6.08 1.08
C ALA A 123 7.04 -6.73 -0.21
N ALA A 124 6.94 -8.05 -0.31
CA ALA A 124 7.28 -8.80 -1.51
C ALA A 124 6.31 -9.96 -1.74
N GLY A 125 6.21 -10.40 -3.00
CA GLY A 125 5.35 -11.50 -3.42
C GLY A 125 5.74 -12.07 -4.79
N LEU A 126 5.00 -13.07 -5.24
CA LEU A 126 5.15 -13.64 -6.58
C LEU A 126 4.18 -12.95 -7.55
N LEU A 127 4.64 -12.66 -8.76
CA LEU A 127 3.83 -11.98 -9.77
C LEU A 127 2.56 -12.77 -10.07
N GLY A 128 1.39 -12.11 -9.95
CA GLY A 128 0.09 -12.74 -10.15
C GLY A 128 -0.41 -13.59 -8.98
N GLU A 129 0.33 -13.64 -7.86
CA GLU A 129 -0.06 -14.40 -6.67
C GLU A 129 -0.42 -13.48 -5.48
N SER A 130 -1.24 -14.04 -4.60
CA SER A 130 -1.72 -13.44 -3.35
C SER A 130 -1.58 -14.50 -2.24
N PRO A 131 -1.07 -14.14 -1.04
CA PRO A 131 -0.80 -12.79 -0.55
C PRO A 131 0.60 -12.25 -0.82
N VAL A 132 0.73 -10.92 -0.68
CA VAL A 132 1.99 -10.20 -0.49
C VAL A 132 2.29 -10.14 1.00
N VAL A 133 3.54 -10.33 1.38
CA VAL A 133 3.92 -10.31 2.81
C VAL A 133 5.07 -9.34 3.01
N GLY A 134 5.04 -8.62 4.12
CA GLY A 134 6.01 -7.59 4.42
C GLY A 134 6.09 -7.23 5.89
N VAL A 135 6.74 -6.10 6.12
CA VAL A 135 6.83 -5.41 7.40
C VAL A 135 6.38 -3.97 7.24
N PHE A 136 5.95 -3.37 8.35
CA PHE A 136 5.56 -1.96 8.38
C PHE A 136 6.07 -1.27 9.65
N SER A 137 6.11 0.06 9.59
CA SER A 137 6.35 0.95 10.74
C SER A 137 5.62 2.27 10.55
N ASP A 138 5.00 2.80 11.60
CA ASP A 138 4.41 4.15 11.63
C ASP A 138 5.20 5.14 12.51
N GLY A 139 6.40 4.73 12.96
CA GLY A 139 7.23 5.49 13.90
C GLY A 139 6.85 5.31 15.38
N THR A 140 5.70 4.69 15.67
CA THR A 140 5.28 4.28 17.02
C THR A 140 5.22 2.75 17.13
N CYS A 141 4.59 2.13 16.13
CA CYS A 141 4.27 0.73 16.00
C CYS A 141 5.00 0.14 14.82
N ARG A 142 5.38 -1.13 14.96
CA ARG A 142 5.93 -1.96 13.88
C ARG A 142 5.32 -3.35 13.93
N GLY A 143 5.41 -4.06 12.81
CA GLY A 143 5.00 -5.46 12.76
C GLY A 143 5.07 -6.03 11.35
N ARG A 144 4.42 -7.17 11.18
CA ARG A 144 4.23 -7.83 9.88
C ARG A 144 2.93 -7.39 9.25
N ILE A 145 2.94 -7.23 7.94
CA ILE A 145 1.77 -6.93 7.13
C ILE A 145 1.56 -8.01 6.08
N THR A 146 0.32 -8.42 5.89
CA THR A 146 -0.09 -9.37 4.83
C THR A 146 -1.20 -8.72 4.02
N ILE A 147 -1.02 -8.68 2.70
CA ILE A 147 -1.93 -8.03 1.76
C ILE A 147 -2.49 -9.09 0.83
N HIS A 148 -3.82 -9.22 0.82
CA HIS A 148 -4.54 -10.06 -0.11
C HIS A 148 -5.25 -9.18 -1.14
N SER A 149 -4.80 -9.24 -2.39
CA SER A 149 -5.59 -8.78 -3.54
C SER A 149 -6.63 -9.85 -3.88
N LYS A 150 -7.88 -9.42 -4.10
CA LYS A 150 -8.98 -10.23 -4.62
C LYS A 150 -9.43 -9.68 -5.97
#